data_AF-A0A4Q2QRE8-F1
#
_entry.id   AF-A0A4Q2QRE8-F1
#
_cell.length_a   1.000
_cell.length_b   1.000
_cell.length_c   1.000
_cell.angle_alpha   90.00
_cell.angle_beta   90.00
_cell.angle_gamma   90.00
#
_symmetry.space_group_name_H-M   'P 1'
#
loop_
_entity.id
_entity.type
_entity.pdbx_description
1 polymer ?
#
loop_
_entity_poly.entity_id
_entity_poly.type
_entity_poly.pdbx_seq_one_letter_code
_entity_poly.pdbx_strand_id
1 'polypeptide(L)' 'MQSVTPTSQYLKALNEGSHQPDDVQKEAVSRLEIIYQELINSRPPAPRTSGLMARVGKLWGKRED' A
#
# COMPACT_ATOMS: atom_id res chain seq x y z
N MET A 1 8.79 9.95 -11.52
CA MET A 1 9.72 9.57 -10.43
C MET A 1 9.60 8.07 -10.26
N GLN A 2 10.62 7.28 -10.63
CA GLN A 2 10.57 5.82 -10.46
C GLN A 2 10.41 5.50 -8.98
N SER A 3 9.43 4.66 -8.64
CA SER A 3 9.17 4.22 -7.28
C SER A 3 10.36 3.39 -6.78
N VAL A 4 10.92 3.82 -5.66
CA VAL A 4 12.09 3.18 -5.05
C VAL A 4 11.59 1.96 -4.25
N THR A 5 11.73 0.75 -4.80
CA THR A 5 11.30 -0.48 -4.11
C THR A 5 12.38 -0.94 -3.10
N PRO A 6 12.02 -1.73 -2.08
CA PRO A 6 13.00 -2.32 -1.18
C PRO A 6 14.13 -3.06 -1.91
N THR A 7 13.78 -3.85 -2.93
CA THR A 7 14.76 -4.59 -3.74
C THR A 7 15.71 -3.65 -4.49
N SER A 8 15.20 -2.57 -5.08
CA SER A 8 16.05 -1.65 -5.84
C SER A 8 17.02 -0.88 -4.95
N GLN A 9 16.61 -0.52 -3.72
CA GLN A 9 17.50 0.10 -2.74
C GLN A 9 18.58 -0.86 -2.26
N TYR A 10 18.22 -2.12 -2.02
CA TYR A 10 19.20 -3.13 -1.63
C TYR A 10 20.25 -3.37 -2.72
N LEU A 11 19.84 -3.53 -3.98
CA LEU A 11 20.77 -3.70 -5.09
C LEU A 11 21.70 -2.50 -5.26
N LYS A 12 21.18 -1.29 -5.06
CA LYS A 12 22.01 -0.07 -5.05
C LYS A 12 23.06 -0.12 -3.94
N ALA A 13 22.67 -0.48 -2.72
CA ALA A 13 23.58 -0.57 -1.58
C ALA A 13 24.70 -1.61 -1.78
N LEU A 14 24.40 -2.74 -2.43
CA LEU A 14 25.39 -3.75 -2.81
C LEU A 14 26.36 -3.23 -3.87
N ASN A 15 25.85 -2.55 -4.91
CA ASN A 15 26.69 -1.96 -5.97
C ASN A 15 27.62 -0.86 -5.43
N GLU A 16 27.17 -0.13 -4.41
CA GLU A 16 27.98 0.88 -3.71
C GLU A 16 28.99 0.27 -2.72
N GLY A 17 28.97 -1.05 -2.53
CA GLY A 17 29.87 -1.76 -1.59
C GLY A 17 29.58 -1.45 -0.12
N SER A 18 28.45 -0.82 0.19
CA SER A 18 28.08 -0.41 1.55
C SER A 18 27.64 -1.58 2.43
N HIS A 19 27.32 -2.74 1.83
CA HIS A 19 26.82 -3.93 2.50
C HIS A 19 27.41 -5.19 1.86
N GLN A 20 27.59 -6.25 2.65
CA GLN A 20 27.94 -7.58 2.16
C GLN A 20 26.66 -8.43 2.07
N PRO A 21 26.40 -9.10 0.93
CA PRO A 21 25.17 -9.86 0.76
C PRO A 21 25.24 -11.15 1.57
N ASP A 22 24.48 -11.21 2.65
CA ASP A 22 24.22 -12.44 3.40
C ASP A 22 22.78 -12.93 3.17
N ASP A 23 22.50 -14.17 3.55
CA ASP A 23 21.20 -14.79 3.30
C ASP A 23 20.08 -14.20 4.17
N VAL A 24 20.41 -13.67 5.35
CA VAL A 24 19.45 -13.00 6.24
C VAL A 24 18.99 -11.68 5.61
N GLN A 25 19.91 -10.91 5.04
CA GLN A 25 19.64 -9.66 4.35
C GLN A 25 18.78 -9.89 3.10
N LYS A 26 19.13 -10.89 2.28
CA LYS A 26 18.34 -11.24 1.09
C LYS A 26 16.90 -11.62 1.46
N GLU A 27 16.74 -12.46 2.49
CA GLU A 27 15.42 -12.88 2.97
C GLU A 27 14.62 -11.69 3.54
N ALA A 28 15.26 -10.82 4.31
CA ALA A 28 14.64 -9.62 4.84
C ALA A 28 14.14 -8.70 3.71
N VAL A 29 14.97 -8.46 2.69
CA VAL A 29 14.60 -7.63 1.53
C VAL A 29 13.47 -8.27 0.73
N SER A 30 13.49 -9.60 0.55
CA SER A 30 12.40 -10.35 -0.10
C SER A 30 11.07 -10.14 0.62
N ARG A 31 11.04 -10.27 1.95
CA ARG A 31 9.83 -10.03 2.75
C ARG A 31 9.36 -8.58 2.68
N LEU A 32 10.29 -7.62 2.69
CA LEU A 32 9.95 -6.21 2.56
C LEU A 32 9.34 -5.90 1.19
N GLU A 33 9.83 -6.52 0.11
CA GLU A 33 9.24 -6.38 -1.22
C GLU A 33 7.80 -6.89 -1.22
N ILE A 34 7.53 -8.05 -0.63
CA ILE A 34 6.16 -8.59 -0.52
C ILE A 34 5.25 -7.60 0.22
N ILE A 35 5.66 -7.10 1.39
CA ILE A 35 4.88 -6.12 2.16
C ILE A 35 4.66 -4.83 1.35
N TYR A 36 5.70 -4.35 0.68
CA TYR A 36 5.59 -3.16 -0.17
C TYR A 36 4.56 -3.36 -1.28
N GLN A 37 4.59 -4.50 -1.97
CA GLN A 37 3.62 -4.84 -3.00
C GLN A 37 2.20 -4.94 -2.42
N GLU A 38 2.02 -5.58 -1.27
CA GLU A 38 0.72 -5.65 -0.60
C GLU A 38 0.19 -4.26 -0.25
N LEU A 39 1.03 -3.37 0.27
CA LEU A 39 0.64 -2.00 0.64
C LEU A 39 0.22 -1.19 -0.59
N ILE A 40 0.98 -1.23 -1.68
CA ILE A 40 0.66 -0.43 -2.88
C ILE A 40 -0.53 -1.00 -3.68
N ASN A 41 -0.75 -2.32 -3.59
CA ASN A 41 -1.89 -2.98 -4.24
C ASN A 41 -3.14 -2.99 -3.34
N SER A 42 -2.99 -2.71 -2.04
CA SER A 42 -4.12 -2.57 -1.13
C SER A 42 -4.94 -1.34 -1.51
N ARG A 43 -6.17 -1.57 -1.97
CA ARG A 43 -7.12 -0.48 -2.19
C ARG A 43 -7.61 -0.01 -0.81
N PRO A 44 -7.56 1.30 -0.49
CA PRO A 44 -8.18 1.78 0.74
C PRO A 44 -9.65 1.34 0.75
N PRO A 45 -10.18 0.87 1.89
CA PRO A 45 -11.56 0.44 1.96
C PRO A 45 -12.44 1.57 1.46
N ALA A 46 -13.38 1.24 0.56
CA ALA A 46 -14.31 2.23 0.02
C ALA A 46 -14.91 3.02 1.19
N PRO A 47 -14.95 4.36 1.12
CA PRO A 47 -15.47 5.17 2.20
C PRO A 47 -16.87 4.67 2.54
N ARG A 48 -17.01 4.10 3.75
CA ARG A 48 -18.30 3.58 4.22
C ARG A 48 -19.19 4.80 4.46
N THR A 49 -20.06 5.11 3.51
CA THR A 49 -21.15 6.07 3.68
C THR A 49 -22.25 5.48 4.58
N SER A 50 -21.87 4.90 5.72
CA SER A 50 -22.82 4.41 6.72
C SER A 50 -22.67 5.26 7.98
N GLY A 51 -23.19 6.48 7.86
CA GLY A 51 -23.38 7.42 8.96
C GLY A 51 -24.73 8.08 8.82
N LEU A 52 -25.19 8.75 9.87
CA LEU A 52 -26.50 9.43 10.00
C LEU A 52 -26.97 10.14 8.70
N MET A 53 -26.04 10.70 7.93
CA MET A 53 -26.28 11.39 6.64
C MET A 53 -26.95 10.51 5.57
N ALA A 54 -26.63 9.21 5.49
CA ALA A 54 -27.29 8.29 4.54
C ALA A 54 -28.76 8.07 4.88
N ARG A 55 -29.12 8.12 6.18
CA ARG A 55 -30.50 8.01 6.64
C ARG A 55 -31.27 9.33 6.44
N VAL A 56 -30.60 10.48 6.57
CA VAL A 56 -31.19 11.80 6.30
C VAL A 56 -31.52 11.95 4.80
N GLY A 57 -30.61 11.54 3.90
CA GLY A 57 -30.87 11.55 2.46
C GLY A 57 -32.06 10.69 2.05
N LYS A 58 -32.24 9.52 2.69
CA LYS A 58 -33.37 8.61 2.43
C LYS A 58 -34.73 9.19 2.87
N LEU A 59 -34.75 10.12 3.82
CA LEU A 59 -35.98 10.77 4.30
C LEU A 59 -36.38 11.99 3.45
N TRP A 60 -35.41 12.60 2.74
CA TRP A 60 -35.64 13.76 1.89
C TRP A 60 -35.83 13.42 0.39
N GLY A 61 -35.44 12.22 -0.04
CA GLY A 61 -35.49 11.79 -1.45
C GLY A 61 -36.78 11.10 -1.91
N LYS A 62 -37.86 11.11 -1.12
CA LYS A 62 -39.15 10.54 -1.53
C LYS A 62 -40.20 11.65 -1.66
N ARG A 63 -40.13 12.38 -2.76
CA ARG A 63 -41.31 13.04 -3.34
C ARG A 63 -41.48 12.49 -4.74
N GLU A 64 -42.70 12.07 -4.99
CA GLU A 64 -43.21 11.37 -6.15
C GLU A 64 -43.08 12.21 -7.42
N ASP A 65 -42.87 11.53 -8.55
CA ASP A 65 -43.78 11.59 -9.71
C ASP A 65 -44.13 10.13 -10.08
#